data_AF-A0A344URU8-F1
#
_entry.id   AF-A0A344URU8-F1
#
_cell.length_a   1.000
_cell.length_b   1.000
_cell.length_c   1.000
_cell.angle_alpha   90.00
_cell.angle_beta   90.00
_cell.angle_gamma   90.00
#
_symmetry.space_group_name_H-M   'P 1'
#
loop_
_entity.id
_entity.type
_entity.pdbx_description
1 polymer ?
#
loop_
_entity_poly.entity_id
_entity_poly.type
_entity_poly.pdbx_seq_one_letter_code
_entity_poly.pdbx_strand_id
1 'polypeptide(L)'
;MLKKLTILAATLMFLGPTLGLVGVALVMNPAANAACTTTSGPGVAVGNVPESLEVTTAAGETFTLNHQQLTHAATIITEGSTIDGVTRDGLKIALMAALTESTLRMLANTSTYPESGDYPNDGNGSDHDSLGLFQMRPQSGWGTVKQLMDPTYQVKAFFGGATGPNYPSPRGLLDIPGWEQMGQGEAAQAVEVSAYPDRYDNYAPVAEKILTTLTTGGMGDGPGVAPVVKGETSRVVFPLPEGTWVQTSQFGPRVDPIYGESRIHSGIDLAAPQGTPIMAAADGTVTVARYTEAGGGIIVIEHHIDGTTLATAYIHMWQTGIHVTPGQKVTAGQHIGDVGSSGHSTGPHLHFEVRPGGTDSEAIDPAPWLNQHHAADLPEATGGTDSHGCSTSTTAGDPAAFPGGNPDKLVDDPTTGGQITARMAYVMAQTKQAFPDTSWSCYSPRTGTKSEHPLGRACDITFGNPIGKRPTPAQLAAGWEVTNWVKDHAKTLGVQYLIWQGTIWNIDRDAEGWRPYNGGGMHDPTDITGGHYDHLHITVKEGALS
;
A
#
# COMPACT_ATOMS: atom_id res chain seq x y z
N MET A 1 -30.03 26.97 -65.39
CA MET A 1 -30.56 26.97 -64.01
C MET A 1 -30.13 25.76 -63.18
N LEU A 2 -29.64 24.66 -63.77
CA LEU A 2 -29.23 23.46 -62.99
C LEU A 2 -27.79 23.48 -62.44
N LYS A 3 -26.91 24.37 -62.92
CA LYS A 3 -25.51 24.50 -62.45
C LYS A 3 -25.33 25.43 -61.24
N LYS A 4 -26.34 26.25 -60.90
CA LYS A 4 -26.29 27.16 -59.73
C LYS A 4 -26.80 26.50 -58.44
N LEU A 5 -27.63 25.46 -58.53
CA LEU A 5 -28.10 24.71 -57.36
C LEU A 5 -27.05 23.73 -56.81
N THR A 6 -26.20 23.18 -57.68
CA THR A 6 -25.16 22.21 -57.28
C THR A 6 -24.02 22.85 -56.50
N ILE A 7 -23.69 24.11 -56.80
CA ILE A 7 -22.67 24.87 -56.06
C ILE A 7 -23.20 25.29 -54.67
N LEU A 8 -24.49 25.62 -54.53
CA LEU A 8 -25.08 25.98 -53.23
C LEU A 8 -25.17 24.78 -52.28
N ALA A 9 -25.47 23.58 -52.80
CA ALA A 9 -25.49 22.35 -52.01
C ALA A 9 -24.07 21.91 -51.56
N ALA A 10 -23.06 22.08 -52.42
CA ALA A 10 -21.66 21.79 -52.07
C ALA A 10 -21.07 22.80 -51.07
N THR A 11 -21.50 24.06 -51.11
CA THR A 11 -21.05 25.09 -50.16
C THR A 11 -21.68 24.91 -48.76
N LEU A 12 -22.93 24.45 -48.67
CA LEU A 12 -23.55 24.09 -47.39
C LEU A 12 -22.98 22.79 -46.77
N MET A 13 -22.45 21.87 -47.58
CA MET A 13 -21.82 20.63 -47.09
C MET A 13 -20.42 20.85 -46.49
N PHE A 14 -19.73 21.94 -46.85
CA PHE A 14 -18.37 22.24 -46.35
C PHE A 14 -18.28 23.39 -45.34
N LEU A 15 -19.35 24.16 -45.10
CA LEU A 15 -19.43 25.22 -44.08
C LEU A 15 -20.48 24.96 -42.98
N GLY A 16 -21.26 23.89 -43.09
CA GLY A 16 -22.18 23.42 -42.04
C GLY A 16 -21.52 23.01 -40.71
N PRO A 17 -20.30 22.46 -40.66
CA PRO A 17 -19.70 22.05 -39.39
C PRO A 17 -19.05 23.19 -38.58
N THR A 18 -18.92 24.41 -39.12
CA THR A 18 -18.17 25.50 -38.46
C THR A 18 -19.03 26.60 -37.85
N LEU A 19 -20.35 26.55 -38.02
CA LEU A 19 -21.31 27.45 -37.35
C LEU A 19 -22.20 26.76 -36.30
N GLY A 20 -22.01 25.46 -36.05
CA GLY A 20 -22.54 24.73 -34.89
C GLY A 20 -21.59 24.67 -33.69
N LEU A 21 -20.47 25.41 -33.73
CA LEU A 21 -19.40 25.39 -32.73
C LEU A 21 -19.29 26.68 -31.90
N VAL A 22 -20.31 27.54 -31.93
CA VAL A 22 -20.39 28.76 -31.07
C VAL A 22 -21.72 28.85 -30.30
N GLY A 23 -22.53 27.78 -30.28
CA GLY A 23 -23.90 27.80 -29.75
C GLY A 23 -24.23 26.87 -28.57
N VAL A 24 -23.33 25.98 -28.15
CA VAL A 24 -23.51 25.12 -26.96
C VAL A 24 -22.15 24.91 -26.27
N ALA A 25 -21.56 26.02 -25.80
CA ALA A 25 -20.35 26.03 -24.96
C ALA A 25 -20.66 26.47 -23.51
N LEU A 26 -21.92 26.30 -23.09
CA LEU A 26 -22.38 26.43 -21.71
C LEU A 26 -23.35 25.29 -21.47
N VAL A 27 -23.12 24.52 -20.40
CA VAL A 27 -23.81 23.27 -20.02
C VAL A 27 -23.24 22.01 -20.68
N MET A 28 -22.05 21.59 -20.23
CA MET A 28 -21.71 20.21 -19.84
C MET A 28 -20.22 20.14 -19.49
N ASN A 29 -19.93 20.54 -18.26
CA ASN A 29 -18.66 20.35 -17.58
C ASN A 29 -18.63 18.93 -16.99
N PRO A 30 -17.68 18.03 -17.37
CA PRO A 30 -17.53 16.74 -16.70
C PRO A 30 -16.91 16.85 -15.30
N ALA A 31 -16.53 18.04 -14.81
CA ALA A 31 -16.16 18.25 -13.41
C ALA A 31 -17.37 18.36 -12.46
N ALA A 32 -18.54 17.87 -12.86
CA ALA A 32 -19.73 17.81 -12.02
C ALA A 32 -20.46 16.48 -12.24
N ASN A 33 -19.81 15.37 -11.85
CA ASN A 33 -20.41 14.12 -11.35
C ASN A 33 -19.28 13.14 -10.95
N ALA A 34 -18.47 13.55 -9.99
CA ALA A 34 -17.67 12.69 -9.12
C ALA A 34 -17.71 13.31 -7.72
N ALA A 35 -18.93 13.50 -7.21
CA ALA A 35 -19.19 13.68 -5.80
C ALA A 35 -19.78 12.36 -5.31
N CYS A 36 -19.24 11.87 -4.18
CA CYS A 36 -19.31 10.49 -3.64
C CYS A 36 -18.30 9.57 -4.33
N THR A 37 -17.06 9.40 -3.86
CA THR A 37 -16.61 9.25 -2.48
C THR A 37 -15.23 9.91 -2.28
N THR A 38 -15.24 11.17 -1.82
CA THR A 38 -14.14 11.68 -1.01
C THR A 38 -14.34 11.09 0.39
N THR A 39 -13.51 10.14 0.80
CA THR A 39 -13.21 9.96 2.22
C THR A 39 -12.36 11.14 2.66
N SER A 40 -12.98 12.32 2.73
CA SER A 40 -12.64 13.30 3.76
C SER A 40 -12.89 12.59 5.07
N GLY A 41 -11.83 11.98 5.62
CA GLY A 41 -11.86 11.39 6.94
C GLY A 41 -12.30 12.46 7.94
N PRO A 42 -12.97 12.07 9.04
CA PRO A 42 -13.26 13.01 10.10
C PRO A 42 -11.93 13.65 10.53
N GLY A 43 -11.86 14.99 10.51
CA GLY A 43 -10.70 15.74 10.98
C GLY A 43 -10.24 15.17 12.32
N VAL A 44 -8.93 14.96 12.44
CA VAL A 44 -8.32 14.41 13.65
C VAL A 44 -8.57 15.40 14.79
N ALA A 45 -9.55 15.09 15.65
CA ALA A 45 -9.93 15.97 16.74
C ALA A 45 -8.90 15.87 17.88
N VAL A 46 -8.31 17.00 18.24
CA VAL A 46 -7.43 17.09 19.41
C VAL A 46 -8.28 17.08 20.69
N GLY A 47 -7.98 16.15 21.58
CA GLY A 47 -8.51 16.07 22.96
C GLY A 47 -7.73 16.95 23.94
N ASN A 48 -7.77 16.61 25.23
CA ASN A 48 -7.07 17.41 26.24
C ASN A 48 -5.54 17.33 26.07
N VAL A 49 -4.88 18.49 26.05
CA VAL A 49 -3.42 18.60 26.08
C VAL A 49 -2.93 18.36 27.51
N PRO A 50 -2.11 17.33 27.80
CA PRO A 50 -1.68 17.06 29.16
C PRO A 50 -0.62 18.05 29.65
N GLU A 51 -0.42 18.14 30.97
CA GLU A 51 0.59 19.02 31.59
C GLU A 51 2.03 18.65 31.21
N SER A 52 2.27 17.36 30.96
CA SER A 52 3.56 16.85 30.52
C SER A 52 3.43 15.49 29.86
N LEU A 53 4.39 15.14 29.01
CA LEU A 53 4.48 13.85 28.36
C LEU A 53 5.94 13.39 28.35
N GLU A 54 6.26 12.35 29.10
CA GLU A 54 7.55 11.67 28.98
C GLU A 54 7.61 10.95 27.64
N VAL A 55 8.68 11.10 26.89
CA VAL A 55 8.87 10.56 25.54
C VAL A 55 10.28 9.99 25.40
N THR A 56 10.43 9.03 24.49
CA THR A 56 11.73 8.38 24.22
C THR A 56 11.99 8.38 22.72
N THR A 57 13.18 8.83 22.32
CA THR A 57 13.63 8.82 20.90
C THR A 57 13.99 7.41 20.44
N ALA A 58 14.15 7.22 19.12
CA ALA A 58 14.61 5.94 18.58
C ALA A 58 16.02 5.58 19.06
N ALA A 59 16.88 6.57 19.32
CA ALA A 59 18.20 6.40 19.92
C ALA A 59 18.15 6.10 21.44
N GLY A 60 16.96 6.02 22.04
CA GLY A 60 16.78 5.67 23.44
C GLY A 60 16.94 6.83 24.42
N GLU A 61 16.96 8.08 23.94
CA GLU A 61 16.99 9.26 24.81
C GLU A 61 15.59 9.54 25.34
N THR A 62 15.44 9.52 26.67
CA THR A 62 14.17 9.85 27.33
C THR A 62 14.21 11.27 27.86
N PHE A 63 13.16 12.04 27.57
CA PHE A 63 12.96 13.40 28.07
C PHE A 63 11.46 13.70 28.23
N THR A 64 11.13 14.81 28.89
CA THR A 64 9.74 15.19 29.13
C THR A 64 9.38 16.44 28.35
N LEU A 65 8.36 16.33 27.51
CA LEU A 65 7.70 17.48 26.89
C LEU A 65 6.77 18.13 27.91
N ASN A 66 6.82 19.45 28.01
CA ASN A 66 5.92 20.22 28.87
C ASN A 66 4.61 20.59 28.14
N HIS A 67 3.65 21.13 28.90
CA HIS A 67 2.34 21.55 28.38
C HIS A 67 2.42 22.51 27.18
N GLN A 68 3.38 23.43 27.20
CA GLN A 68 3.56 24.43 26.13
C GLN A 68 4.02 23.76 24.82
N GLN A 69 5.01 22.86 24.88
CA GLN A 69 5.45 22.07 23.72
C GLN A 69 4.33 21.19 23.17
N LEU A 70 3.50 20.61 24.05
CA LEU A 70 2.35 19.80 23.64
C LEU A 70 1.21 20.64 23.06
N THR A 71 1.07 21.90 23.47
CA THR A 71 0.15 22.86 22.86
C THR A 71 0.59 23.23 21.44
N HIS A 72 1.90 23.36 21.20
CA HIS A 72 2.43 23.53 19.85
C HIS A 72 2.18 22.31 18.98
N ALA A 73 2.40 21.10 19.50
CA ALA A 73 2.03 19.88 18.79
C ALA A 73 0.53 19.77 18.49
N ALA A 74 -0.33 20.14 19.44
CA ALA A 74 -1.78 20.22 19.23
C ALA A 74 -2.14 21.19 18.10
N THR A 75 -1.41 22.31 17.99
CA THR A 75 -1.59 23.28 16.89
C THR A 75 -1.21 22.67 15.54
N ILE A 76 -0.07 21.94 15.47
CA ILE A 76 0.35 21.21 14.26
C ILE A 76 -0.73 20.22 13.81
N ILE A 77 -1.26 19.42 14.74
CA ILE A 77 -2.30 18.42 14.47
C ILE A 77 -3.60 19.10 14.02
N THR A 78 -4.05 20.11 14.77
CA THR A 78 -5.32 20.79 14.51
C THR A 78 -5.28 21.49 13.16
N GLU A 79 -4.31 22.37 12.92
CA GLU A 79 -4.22 23.12 11.65
C GLU A 79 -3.91 22.20 10.48
N GLY A 80 -2.96 21.25 10.64
CA GLY A 80 -2.61 20.30 9.59
C GLY A 80 -3.80 19.44 9.15
N SER A 81 -4.63 19.00 10.09
CA SER A 81 -5.82 18.19 9.79
C SER A 81 -6.90 18.93 8.98
N THR A 82 -6.81 20.26 8.88
CA THR A 82 -7.73 21.08 8.07
C THR A 82 -7.25 21.28 6.63
N ILE A 83 -6.05 20.83 6.29
CA ILE A 83 -5.44 21.01 4.98
C ILE A 83 -5.74 19.78 4.12
N ASP A 84 -6.38 19.99 2.97
CA ASP A 84 -6.67 18.92 2.01
C ASP A 84 -5.39 18.22 1.55
N GLY A 85 -5.39 16.89 1.61
CA GLY A 85 -4.23 16.05 1.26
C GLY A 85 -3.30 15.73 2.43
N VAL A 86 -3.47 16.35 3.60
CA VAL A 86 -2.69 16.00 4.79
C VAL A 86 -3.25 14.74 5.46
N THR A 87 -2.47 13.67 5.48
CA THR A 87 -2.79 12.40 6.15
C THR A 87 -2.24 12.37 7.58
N ARG A 88 -2.59 11.33 8.36
CA ARG A 88 -1.99 11.08 9.67
C ARG A 88 -0.46 10.99 9.60
N ASP A 89 0.07 10.37 8.54
CA ASP A 89 1.51 10.31 8.30
C ASP A 89 2.10 11.69 7.99
N GLY A 90 1.38 12.55 7.26
CA GLY A 90 1.75 13.95 7.08
C GLY A 90 1.85 14.72 8.41
N LEU A 91 0.89 14.52 9.33
CA LEU A 91 0.93 15.09 10.68
C LEU A 91 2.13 14.59 11.49
N LYS A 92 2.43 13.29 11.39
CA LYS A 92 3.60 12.69 12.04
C LYS A 92 4.90 13.27 11.51
N ILE A 93 5.03 13.42 10.18
CA ILE A 93 6.18 14.04 9.52
C ILE A 93 6.39 15.49 10.02
N ALA A 94 5.33 16.28 10.12
CA ALA A 94 5.41 17.64 10.68
C ALA A 94 5.85 17.65 12.15
N LEU A 95 5.34 16.73 12.98
CA LEU A 95 5.78 16.60 14.37
C LEU A 95 7.26 16.18 14.46
N MET A 96 7.72 15.25 13.61
CA MET A 96 9.12 14.84 13.53
C MET A 96 10.03 16.03 13.16
N ALA A 97 9.63 16.83 12.17
CA ALA A 97 10.34 18.04 11.78
C ALA A 97 10.44 19.02 12.96
N ALA A 98 9.32 19.43 13.55
CA ALA A 98 9.33 20.39 14.66
C ALA A 98 10.08 19.89 15.92
N LEU A 99 10.06 18.57 16.17
CA LEU A 99 10.86 17.96 17.24
C LEU A 99 12.36 18.05 16.97
N THR A 100 12.76 17.79 15.73
CA THR A 100 14.16 17.82 15.29
C THR A 100 14.71 19.25 15.28
N GLU A 101 13.92 20.18 14.77
CA GLU A 101 14.34 21.55 14.54
C GLU A 101 14.35 22.39 15.82
N SER A 102 13.34 22.22 16.69
CA SER A 102 13.22 23.06 17.90
C SER A 102 12.82 22.32 19.17
N THR A 103 12.65 21.00 19.10
CA THR A 103 12.04 20.22 20.18
C THR A 103 10.63 20.75 20.51
N LEU A 104 9.84 21.07 19.48
CA LEU A 104 8.49 21.65 19.58
C LEU A 104 8.44 23.00 20.32
N ARG A 105 9.51 23.77 20.26
CA ARG A 105 9.57 25.11 20.85
C ARG A 105 9.38 26.18 19.80
N MET A 106 8.58 27.18 20.11
CA MET A 106 8.41 28.37 19.29
C MET A 106 9.60 29.33 19.54
N LEU A 107 10.72 29.12 18.85
CA LEU A 107 11.96 29.88 19.08
C LEU A 107 12.00 31.22 18.31
N ALA A 108 12.29 32.29 19.02
CA ALA A 108 12.69 33.59 18.46
C ALA A 108 14.18 33.59 18.05
N ASN A 109 14.64 34.63 17.37
CA ASN A 109 16.06 34.85 17.04
C ASN A 109 16.39 36.33 17.19
N THR A 110 16.48 36.79 18.42
CA THR A 110 16.64 38.22 18.74
C THR A 110 18.02 38.77 18.38
N SER A 111 19.00 37.90 18.10
CA SER A 111 20.30 38.31 17.55
C SER A 111 20.21 38.80 16.11
N THR A 112 19.35 38.18 15.29
CA THR A 112 19.21 38.52 13.87
C THR A 112 17.98 39.40 13.63
N TYR A 113 16.88 39.07 14.31
CA TYR A 113 15.60 39.78 14.26
C TYR A 113 15.18 40.16 15.69
N PRO A 114 15.67 41.28 16.25
CA PRO A 114 15.33 41.69 17.61
C PRO A 114 13.82 41.72 17.88
N GLU A 115 13.02 42.12 16.87
CA GLU A 115 11.56 42.17 16.92
C GLU A 115 10.91 40.78 17.07
N SER A 116 11.61 39.69 16.77
CA SER A 116 11.08 38.33 16.98
C SER A 116 10.80 38.06 18.46
N GLY A 117 11.52 38.71 19.38
CA GLY A 117 11.32 38.60 20.82
C GLY A 117 10.03 39.26 21.33
N ASP A 118 9.40 40.12 20.52
CA ASP A 118 8.15 40.79 20.86
C ASP A 118 6.91 39.90 20.60
N TYR A 119 7.09 38.77 19.91
CA TYR A 119 6.03 37.78 19.65
C TYR A 119 6.06 36.66 20.70
N PRO A 120 4.92 35.96 20.95
CA PRO A 120 4.91 34.78 21.82
C PRO A 120 5.97 33.76 21.41
N ASN A 121 6.83 33.38 22.36
CA ASN A 121 7.95 32.48 22.11
C ASN A 121 8.33 31.69 23.36
N ASP A 122 9.06 30.61 23.14
CA ASP A 122 9.50 29.67 24.18
C ASP A 122 10.98 29.86 24.51
N GLY A 123 11.58 30.94 24.01
CA GLY A 123 12.99 31.24 24.14
C GLY A 123 13.62 31.66 22.82
N ASN A 124 14.94 31.77 22.85
CA ASN A 124 15.74 32.30 21.75
C ASN A 124 16.61 31.18 21.15
N GLY A 125 16.45 30.93 19.86
CA GLY A 125 17.38 30.18 19.03
C GLY A 125 18.53 31.07 18.54
N SER A 126 19.57 30.45 18.00
CA SER A 126 20.74 31.18 17.47
C SER A 126 21.30 30.56 16.19
N ASP A 127 20.63 29.55 15.63
CA ASP A 127 21.06 28.95 14.38
C ASP A 127 20.62 29.84 13.22
N HIS A 128 21.61 30.39 12.51
CA HIS A 128 21.43 31.32 11.39
C HIS A 128 20.37 32.42 11.66
N ASP A 129 19.43 32.60 10.74
CA ASP A 129 18.29 33.51 10.84
C ASP A 129 16.96 32.73 10.99
N SER A 130 17.04 31.50 11.50
CA SER A 130 15.88 30.63 11.69
C SER A 130 14.97 31.12 12.80
N LEU A 131 13.67 30.93 12.60
CA LEU A 131 12.59 31.24 13.53
C LEU A 131 11.63 30.06 13.53
N GLY A 132 10.89 29.85 14.62
CA GLY A 132 9.73 28.95 14.53
C GLY A 132 9.83 27.60 15.22
N LEU A 133 8.77 26.82 15.02
CA LEU A 133 8.71 25.39 15.33
C LEU A 133 9.60 24.60 14.37
N PHE A 134 9.59 24.99 13.09
CA PHE A 134 10.31 24.31 12.02
C PHE A 134 11.65 25.00 11.67
N GLN A 135 12.08 25.99 12.46
CA GLN A 135 13.32 26.75 12.21
C GLN A 135 13.42 27.31 10.77
N MET A 136 12.27 27.77 10.24
CA MET A 136 12.15 28.38 8.91
C MET A 136 12.84 29.74 8.84
N ARG A 137 13.37 30.08 7.66
CA ARG A 137 14.23 31.25 7.46
C ARG A 137 13.58 32.31 6.57
N PRO A 138 13.42 33.57 7.03
CA PRO A 138 12.94 34.65 6.17
C PRO A 138 13.81 34.85 4.93
N GLN A 139 15.14 34.74 5.05
CA GLN A 139 16.05 34.89 3.91
C GLN A 139 15.89 33.79 2.85
N SER A 140 15.37 32.61 3.23
CA SER A 140 15.09 31.52 2.29
C SER A 140 13.68 31.63 1.67
N GLY A 141 12.90 32.67 2.00
CA GLY A 141 11.59 32.93 1.39
C GLY A 141 10.40 32.29 2.10
N TRP A 142 10.59 31.65 3.26
CA TRP A 142 9.50 30.98 3.99
C TRP A 142 8.42 31.95 4.52
N GLY A 143 8.77 33.20 4.78
CA GLY A 143 7.84 34.22 5.27
C GLY A 143 8.55 35.38 5.98
N THR A 144 7.78 36.39 6.38
CA THR A 144 8.28 37.48 7.24
C THR A 144 8.49 37.01 8.68
N VAL A 145 9.26 37.75 9.49
CA VAL A 145 9.44 37.46 10.93
C VAL A 145 8.10 37.30 11.65
N LYS A 146 7.15 38.21 11.41
CA LYS A 146 5.80 38.14 11.98
C LYS A 146 5.08 36.84 11.63
N GLN A 147 5.21 36.38 10.39
CA GLN A 147 4.59 35.14 9.92
C GLN A 147 5.28 33.90 10.49
N LEU A 148 6.61 33.91 10.59
CA LEU A 148 7.35 32.76 11.13
C LEU A 148 7.29 32.67 12.67
N MET A 149 6.89 33.74 13.36
CA MET A 149 6.51 33.71 14.78
C MET A 149 5.03 33.36 15.01
N ASP A 150 4.29 33.01 13.96
CA ASP A 150 2.92 32.50 14.04
C ASP A 150 2.90 30.98 13.78
N PRO A 151 2.55 30.15 14.78
CA PRO A 151 2.56 28.69 14.62
C PRO A 151 1.56 28.21 13.57
N THR A 152 0.41 28.88 13.39
CA THR A 152 -0.58 28.50 12.37
C THR A 152 -0.06 28.76 10.97
N TYR A 153 0.63 29.89 10.75
CA TYR A 153 1.27 30.18 9.48
C TYR A 153 2.33 29.12 9.15
N GLN A 154 3.19 28.81 10.12
CA GLN A 154 4.28 27.84 9.93
C GLN A 154 3.78 26.44 9.58
N VAL A 155 2.72 25.97 10.22
CA VAL A 155 2.11 24.66 9.89
C VAL A 155 1.61 24.66 8.45
N LYS A 156 0.92 25.72 8.03
CA LYS A 156 0.44 25.86 6.65
C LYS A 156 1.59 25.95 5.65
N ALA A 157 2.67 26.64 6.01
CA ALA A 157 3.86 26.73 5.17
C ALA A 157 4.58 25.37 5.05
N PHE A 158 4.71 24.63 6.15
CA PHE A 158 5.34 23.31 6.17
C PHE A 158 4.62 22.33 5.23
N PHE A 159 3.29 22.28 5.30
CA PHE A 159 2.50 21.44 4.39
C PHE A 159 2.48 21.98 2.96
N GLY A 160 2.49 23.30 2.76
CA GLY A 160 2.57 23.93 1.44
C GLY A 160 1.39 23.57 0.53
N GLY A 161 1.68 23.21 -0.71
CA GLY A 161 0.68 22.91 -1.75
C GLY A 161 0.24 24.17 -2.51
N ALA A 162 -0.62 23.97 -3.51
CA ALA A 162 -1.12 25.04 -4.38
C ALA A 162 -1.85 26.18 -3.65
N THR A 163 -2.34 25.92 -2.43
CA THR A 163 -3.01 26.90 -1.57
C THR A 163 -2.17 27.31 -0.36
N GLY A 164 -0.95 26.81 -0.23
CA GLY A 164 -0.02 27.12 0.85
C GLY A 164 0.48 28.57 0.78
N PRO A 165 0.78 29.20 1.92
CA PRO A 165 1.19 30.61 1.97
C PRO A 165 2.56 30.88 1.32
N ASN A 166 3.37 29.84 1.15
CA ASN A 166 4.70 29.83 0.54
C ASN A 166 4.69 29.41 -0.94
N TYR A 167 3.53 29.19 -1.55
CA TYR A 167 3.46 28.81 -2.96
C TYR A 167 4.07 29.91 -3.88
N PRO A 168 4.85 29.53 -4.93
CA PRO A 168 5.26 28.17 -5.31
C PRO A 168 6.59 27.72 -4.69
N SER A 169 7.24 28.57 -3.88
CA SER A 169 8.55 28.31 -3.31
C SER A 169 8.80 29.19 -2.07
N PRO A 170 9.39 28.65 -0.97
CA PRO A 170 9.86 27.26 -0.78
C PRO A 170 8.74 26.23 -0.84
N ARG A 171 9.05 25.01 -1.30
CA ARG A 171 8.08 23.90 -1.39
C ARG A 171 7.73 23.40 0.01
N GLY A 172 6.46 23.09 0.28
CA GLY A 172 6.05 22.32 1.45
C GLY A 172 5.92 20.82 1.14
N LEU A 173 5.46 20.04 2.11
CA LEU A 173 5.30 18.59 2.00
C LEU A 173 4.44 18.17 0.79
N LEU A 174 3.29 18.84 0.61
CA LEU A 174 2.33 18.52 -0.45
C LEU A 174 2.80 18.92 -1.86
N ASP A 175 3.87 19.72 -1.95
CA ASP A 175 4.50 20.08 -3.22
C ASP A 175 5.54 19.02 -3.67
N ILE A 176 5.80 17.99 -2.86
CA ILE A 176 6.77 16.92 -3.14
C ILE A 176 6.05 15.72 -3.76
N PRO A 177 6.29 15.38 -5.04
CA PRO A 177 5.63 14.24 -5.68
C PRO A 177 6.00 12.92 -5.00
N GLY A 178 4.98 12.15 -4.61
CA GLY A 178 5.14 10.82 -4.02
C GLY A 178 5.65 10.83 -2.57
N TRP A 179 5.49 11.95 -1.85
CA TRP A 179 5.89 12.05 -0.45
C TRP A 179 5.22 10.99 0.44
N GLU A 180 4.03 10.50 0.08
CA GLU A 180 3.35 9.43 0.81
C GLU A 180 4.04 8.07 0.68
N GLN A 181 4.91 7.89 -0.31
CA GLN A 181 5.73 6.69 -0.52
C GLN A 181 7.17 6.85 -0.02
N MET A 182 7.57 8.06 0.42
CA MET A 182 8.90 8.33 0.96
C MET A 182 9.03 7.83 2.40
N GLY A 183 10.27 7.57 2.85
CA GLY A 183 10.53 7.41 4.28
C GLY A 183 10.10 8.66 5.05
N GLN A 184 9.55 8.52 6.27
CA GLN A 184 9.01 9.67 7.00
C GLN A 184 10.08 10.73 7.30
N GLY A 185 11.29 10.32 7.70
CA GLY A 185 12.42 11.23 7.85
C GLY A 185 12.93 11.80 6.52
N GLU A 186 12.85 11.02 5.43
CA GLU A 186 13.20 11.48 4.07
C GLU A 186 12.24 12.58 3.60
N ALA A 187 10.94 12.41 3.83
CA ALA A 187 9.92 13.40 3.52
C ALA A 187 10.10 14.67 4.36
N ALA A 188 10.36 14.54 5.67
CA ALA A 188 10.68 15.68 6.54
C ALA A 188 11.92 16.45 6.03
N GLN A 189 13.00 15.73 5.73
CA GLN A 189 14.22 16.30 5.16
C GLN A 189 13.98 16.95 3.80
N ALA A 190 13.09 16.40 2.96
CA ALA A 190 12.81 16.96 1.66
C ALA A 190 12.07 18.32 1.72
N VAL A 191 11.38 18.59 2.83
CA VAL A 191 10.80 19.90 3.16
C VAL A 191 11.86 20.83 3.77
N GLU A 192 12.53 20.40 4.84
CA GLU A 192 13.43 21.25 5.63
C GLU A 192 14.78 21.51 4.94
N VAL A 193 15.25 20.55 4.14
CA VAL A 193 16.56 20.59 3.46
C VAL A 193 17.69 20.88 4.46
N SER A 194 17.68 20.20 5.61
CA SER A 194 18.70 20.37 6.64
C SER A 194 20.04 19.75 6.24
N ALA A 195 21.10 20.07 6.99
CA ALA A 195 22.41 19.46 6.81
C ALA A 195 22.52 18.03 7.39
N TYR A 196 21.49 17.53 8.07
CA TYR A 196 21.52 16.27 8.82
C TYR A 196 20.27 15.40 8.57
N PRO A 197 20.17 14.77 7.38
CA PRO A 197 18.97 14.09 6.93
C PRO A 197 18.50 12.94 7.84
N ASP A 198 19.43 12.25 8.50
CA ASP A 198 19.12 11.06 9.31
C ASP A 198 18.53 11.39 10.71
N ARG A 199 18.37 12.68 11.05
CA ARG A 199 17.94 13.09 12.41
C ARG A 199 16.44 12.98 12.64
N TYR A 200 15.62 13.10 11.60
CA TYR A 200 14.17 13.12 11.76
C TYR A 200 13.61 11.78 12.25
N ASP A 201 14.14 10.66 11.73
CA ASP A 201 13.70 9.32 12.12
C ASP A 201 13.91 9.03 13.61
N ASN A 202 14.89 9.69 14.24
CA ASN A 202 15.11 9.60 15.68
C ASN A 202 13.88 10.03 16.51
N TYR A 203 13.08 10.96 15.97
CA TYR A 203 11.90 11.49 16.63
C TYR A 203 10.59 10.83 16.19
N ALA A 204 10.62 9.85 15.29
CA ALA A 204 9.41 9.14 14.85
C ALA A 204 8.60 8.51 16.02
N PRO A 205 9.22 7.86 17.03
CA PRO A 205 8.49 7.33 18.18
C PRO A 205 7.88 8.43 19.06
N VAL A 206 8.58 9.56 19.19
CA VAL A 206 8.11 10.72 19.97
C VAL A 206 6.90 11.36 19.28
N ALA A 207 6.96 11.56 17.96
CA ALA A 207 5.87 12.09 17.16
C ALA A 207 4.61 11.21 17.22
N GLU A 208 4.76 9.89 17.11
CA GLU A 208 3.63 8.96 17.24
C GLU A 208 2.99 9.02 18.63
N LYS A 209 3.81 9.09 19.69
CA LYS A 209 3.32 9.18 21.07
C LYS A 209 2.54 10.45 21.33
N ILE A 210 3.00 11.59 20.80
CA ILE A 210 2.29 12.86 20.89
C ILE A 210 0.96 12.78 20.13
N LEU A 211 1.00 12.34 18.87
CA LEU A 211 -0.18 12.24 18.01
C LEU A 211 -1.24 11.36 18.66
N THR A 212 -0.87 10.19 19.17
CA THR A 212 -1.79 9.29 19.87
C THR A 212 -2.33 9.91 21.16
N THR A 213 -1.48 10.52 21.99
CA THR A 213 -1.91 11.15 23.26
C THR A 213 -2.92 12.26 23.02
N LEU A 214 -2.63 13.13 22.05
CA LEU A 214 -3.45 14.31 21.79
C LEU A 214 -4.72 13.99 21.01
N THR A 215 -4.82 12.88 20.29
CA THR A 215 -6.03 12.55 19.50
C THR A 215 -6.96 11.56 20.17
N THR A 216 -6.57 11.00 21.32
CA THR A 216 -7.37 10.04 22.10
C THR A 216 -7.89 10.63 23.43
N GLY A 217 -7.36 11.75 23.91
CA GLY A 217 -7.67 12.38 25.20
C GLY A 217 -9.03 13.08 25.33
N GLY A 218 -10.07 12.66 24.60
CA GLY A 218 -11.40 13.28 24.58
C GLY A 218 -12.44 12.71 25.58
N MET A 219 -12.07 11.80 26.48
CA MET A 219 -12.97 11.28 27.52
C MET A 219 -12.40 11.58 28.92
N GLY A 220 -13.10 12.42 29.68
CA GLY A 220 -12.68 12.95 30.98
C GLY A 220 -12.70 11.96 32.15
N ASP A 221 -11.98 12.37 33.20
CA ASP A 221 -11.55 11.62 34.39
C ASP A 221 -12.66 11.06 35.32
N GLY A 222 -12.31 9.95 35.98
CA GLY A 222 -12.88 9.49 37.26
C GLY A 222 -11.87 8.59 38.00
N PRO A 223 -11.71 8.70 39.34
CA PRO A 223 -10.64 8.03 40.06
C PRO A 223 -11.00 6.58 40.37
N GLY A 224 -10.05 5.66 40.10
CA GLY A 224 -10.07 4.32 40.68
C GLY A 224 -10.63 3.23 39.79
N VAL A 225 -10.01 3.02 38.63
CA VAL A 225 -9.73 1.67 38.09
C VAL A 225 -8.38 1.79 37.38
N ALA A 226 -7.45 0.87 37.64
CA ALA A 226 -6.16 0.82 36.94
C ALA A 226 -6.40 0.86 35.42
N PRO A 227 -5.78 1.79 34.66
CA PRO A 227 -5.97 1.78 33.22
C PRO A 227 -5.15 0.61 32.66
N VAL A 228 -5.90 -0.39 32.23
CA VAL A 228 -5.46 -1.42 31.29
C VAL A 228 -4.83 -0.71 30.10
N VAL A 229 -3.62 -1.14 29.74
CA VAL A 229 -2.83 -0.68 28.60
C VAL A 229 -3.72 -0.59 27.36
N LYS A 230 -3.96 0.63 26.85
CA LYS A 230 -4.45 0.86 25.48
C LYS A 230 -3.88 2.15 24.93
N GLY A 231 -2.80 1.99 24.17
CA GLY A 231 -2.30 2.92 23.17
C GLY A 231 -1.75 2.07 22.04
N GLU A 232 -2.62 1.22 21.50
CA GLU A 232 -2.36 0.33 20.38
C GLU A 232 -2.62 1.15 19.11
N THR A 233 -1.59 1.43 18.31
CA THR A 233 -1.86 1.79 16.92
C THR A 233 -2.31 0.51 16.20
N SER A 234 -3.36 0.58 15.37
CA SER A 234 -3.77 -0.55 14.51
C SER A 234 -2.87 -0.70 13.27
N ARG A 235 -1.72 -0.02 13.27
CA ARG A 235 -0.79 0.01 12.15
C ARG A 235 0.02 -1.29 12.13
N VAL A 236 -0.15 -2.04 11.06
CA VAL A 236 0.70 -3.18 10.72
C VAL A 236 1.62 -2.76 9.57
N VAL A 237 2.88 -3.19 9.63
CA VAL A 237 3.88 -2.97 8.58
C VAL A 237 4.56 -4.28 8.22
N PHE A 238 5.15 -4.34 7.02
CA PHE A 238 5.94 -5.49 6.63
C PHE A 238 7.21 -5.64 7.51
N PRO A 239 7.60 -6.86 7.90
CA PRO A 239 8.71 -7.06 8.84
C PRO A 239 10.10 -6.95 8.19
N LEU A 240 10.19 -6.66 6.89
CA LEU A 240 11.43 -6.43 6.14
C LEU A 240 11.31 -5.17 5.26
N PRO A 241 12.42 -4.43 5.01
CA PRO A 241 12.41 -3.30 4.09
C PRO A 241 12.00 -3.69 2.67
N GLU A 242 11.34 -2.79 1.94
CA GLU A 242 10.93 -3.06 0.55
C GLU A 242 12.14 -3.34 -0.35
N GLY A 243 11.99 -4.29 -1.28
CA GLY A 243 13.03 -4.65 -2.26
C GLY A 243 14.20 -5.47 -1.69
N THR A 244 14.23 -5.77 -0.39
CA THR A 244 15.32 -6.57 0.21
C THR A 244 14.99 -8.05 0.32
N TRP A 245 13.79 -8.47 -0.05
CA TRP A 245 13.29 -9.81 0.22
C TRP A 245 12.57 -10.45 -0.96
N VAL A 246 12.52 -11.78 -0.94
CA VAL A 246 11.70 -12.61 -1.82
C VAL A 246 11.06 -13.70 -0.96
N GLN A 247 9.74 -13.89 -1.06
CA GLN A 247 9.09 -15.01 -0.36
C GLN A 247 9.53 -16.33 -1.00
N THR A 248 10.19 -17.18 -0.22
CA THR A 248 10.73 -18.47 -0.68
C THR A 248 9.91 -19.65 -0.20
N SER A 249 9.17 -19.51 0.90
CA SER A 249 8.26 -20.54 1.40
C SER A 249 6.99 -19.95 2.00
N GLN A 250 5.86 -20.61 1.77
CA GLN A 250 4.54 -20.23 2.28
C GLN A 250 4.22 -21.00 3.58
N PHE A 251 3.25 -20.51 4.34
CA PHE A 251 2.67 -21.24 5.47
C PHE A 251 2.02 -22.56 5.00
N GLY A 252 1.97 -23.55 5.89
CA GLY A 252 1.21 -24.78 5.68
C GLY A 252 2.06 -26.05 5.45
N PRO A 253 1.42 -27.17 5.07
CA PRO A 253 2.10 -28.46 4.97
C PRO A 253 3.22 -28.46 3.92
N ARG A 254 4.45 -28.78 4.32
CA ARG A 254 5.59 -28.99 3.42
C ARG A 254 6.38 -30.23 3.81
N VAL A 255 7.10 -30.79 2.86
CA VAL A 255 8.17 -31.74 3.19
C VAL A 255 9.30 -30.93 3.82
N ASP A 256 9.58 -31.18 5.10
CA ASP A 256 10.61 -30.50 5.86
C ASP A 256 11.96 -30.66 5.12
N PRO A 257 12.61 -29.56 4.73
CA PRO A 257 13.81 -29.62 3.89
C PRO A 257 15.04 -30.21 4.60
N ILE A 258 14.97 -30.35 5.93
CA ILE A 258 16.06 -30.87 6.77
C ILE A 258 15.81 -32.34 7.12
N TYR A 259 14.56 -32.71 7.39
CA TYR A 259 14.20 -34.07 7.85
C TYR A 259 13.51 -34.94 6.78
N GLY A 260 13.04 -34.36 5.67
CA GLY A 260 12.40 -35.09 4.56
C GLY A 260 10.98 -35.60 4.86
N GLU A 261 10.37 -35.14 5.96
CA GLU A 261 9.04 -35.57 6.43
C GLU A 261 8.01 -34.45 6.27
N SER A 262 6.74 -34.79 6.03
CA SER A 262 5.68 -33.79 5.95
C SER A 262 5.45 -33.14 7.33
N ARG A 263 5.74 -31.84 7.44
CA ARG A 263 5.49 -31.02 8.65
C ARG A 263 4.79 -29.73 8.26
N ILE A 264 3.99 -29.18 9.18
CA ILE A 264 3.39 -27.87 8.98
C ILE A 264 4.49 -26.83 9.15
N HIS A 265 4.65 -25.98 8.14
CA HIS A 265 5.42 -24.76 8.20
C HIS A 265 4.57 -23.68 8.88
N SER A 266 4.92 -23.32 10.11
CA SER A 266 4.12 -22.43 10.98
C SER A 266 4.24 -20.93 10.65
N GLY A 267 4.85 -20.59 9.52
CA GLY A 267 5.06 -19.20 9.10
C GLY A 267 5.36 -19.08 7.61
N ILE A 268 5.75 -17.89 7.17
CA ILE A 268 6.30 -17.66 5.82
C ILE A 268 7.82 -17.46 5.91
N ASP A 269 8.53 -17.94 4.89
CA ASP A 269 9.98 -17.71 4.76
C ASP A 269 10.21 -16.61 3.72
N LEU A 270 10.88 -15.54 4.17
CA LEU A 270 11.22 -14.37 3.38
C LEU A 270 12.74 -14.33 3.25
N ALA A 271 13.26 -14.82 2.11
CA ALA A 271 14.70 -14.79 1.86
C ALA A 271 15.17 -13.36 1.67
N ALA A 272 16.21 -12.98 2.41
CA ALA A 272 16.83 -11.68 2.37
C ALA A 272 18.32 -11.83 2.70
N PRO A 273 19.19 -10.91 2.26
CA PRO A 273 20.60 -10.94 2.62
C PRO A 273 20.80 -11.00 4.15
N GLN A 274 21.80 -11.74 4.61
CA GLN A 274 22.16 -11.75 6.02
C GLN A 274 22.49 -10.33 6.49
N GLY A 275 22.00 -9.94 7.66
CA GLY A 275 22.14 -8.59 8.20
C GLY A 275 21.05 -7.61 7.78
N THR A 276 20.10 -8.02 6.93
CA THR A 276 18.93 -7.17 6.59
C THR A 276 18.14 -6.87 7.87
N PRO A 277 17.76 -5.61 8.14
CA PRO A 277 16.96 -5.26 9.31
C PRO A 277 15.61 -6.00 9.33
N ILE A 278 15.26 -6.56 10.49
CA ILE A 278 13.94 -7.11 10.80
C ILE A 278 13.19 -6.07 11.63
N MET A 279 11.99 -5.71 11.18
CA MET A 279 11.16 -4.68 11.80
C MET A 279 9.99 -5.33 12.56
N ALA A 280 9.59 -4.74 13.69
CA ALA A 280 8.36 -5.15 14.38
C ALA A 280 7.14 -4.88 13.48
N ALA A 281 6.34 -5.91 13.22
CA ALA A 281 5.18 -5.83 12.34
C ALA A 281 4.08 -4.91 12.91
N ALA A 282 3.98 -4.77 14.22
CA ALA A 282 3.04 -3.87 14.88
C ALA A 282 3.54 -3.44 16.26
N ASP A 283 2.89 -2.44 16.86
CA ASP A 283 3.12 -2.05 18.25
C ASP A 283 2.90 -3.23 19.19
N GLY A 284 3.75 -3.39 20.19
CA GLY A 284 3.58 -4.50 21.12
C GLY A 284 4.60 -4.55 22.24
N THR A 285 4.56 -5.64 22.99
CA THR A 285 5.52 -5.94 24.05
C THR A 285 6.27 -7.22 23.67
N VAL A 286 7.60 -7.16 23.67
CA VAL A 286 8.45 -8.33 23.46
C VAL A 286 8.24 -9.29 24.61
N THR A 287 7.71 -10.48 24.33
CA THR A 287 7.48 -11.53 25.33
C THR A 287 8.61 -12.57 25.32
N VAL A 288 9.29 -12.71 24.18
CA VAL A 288 10.43 -13.59 24.00
C VAL A 288 11.52 -12.87 23.19
N ALA A 289 12.77 -12.94 23.65
CA ALA A 289 13.95 -12.64 22.85
C ALA A 289 15.10 -13.52 23.36
N ARG A 290 15.50 -14.53 22.58
CA ARG A 290 16.52 -15.51 23.00
C ARG A 290 17.20 -16.18 21.82
N TYR A 291 18.36 -16.78 22.09
CA TYR A 291 19.10 -17.63 21.15
C TYR A 291 19.41 -19.00 21.77
N THR A 292 19.30 -20.05 20.98
CA THR A 292 19.80 -21.39 21.33
C THR A 292 20.53 -22.02 20.14
N GLU A 293 21.51 -22.88 20.38
CA GLU A 293 22.25 -23.52 19.28
C GLU A 293 21.36 -24.41 18.39
N ALA A 294 20.36 -25.09 18.97
CA ALA A 294 19.47 -25.98 18.23
C ALA A 294 18.31 -25.22 17.53
N GLY A 295 17.69 -24.25 18.22
CA GLY A 295 16.50 -23.55 17.74
C GLY A 295 16.77 -22.23 17.00
N GLY A 296 18.03 -21.76 17.00
CA GLY A 296 18.37 -20.43 16.48
C GLY A 296 17.90 -19.28 17.37
N GLY A 297 17.95 -18.07 16.82
CA GLY A 297 17.44 -16.85 17.45
C GLY A 297 15.97 -16.63 17.17
N ILE A 298 15.21 -16.22 18.19
CA ILE A 298 13.78 -15.91 18.10
C ILE A 298 13.44 -14.65 18.90
N ILE A 299 12.57 -13.82 18.32
CA ILE A 299 11.84 -12.74 18.99
C ILE A 299 10.34 -13.04 18.84
N VAL A 300 9.57 -12.86 19.91
CA VAL A 300 8.09 -12.87 19.87
C VAL A 300 7.58 -11.59 20.51
N ILE A 301 6.64 -10.93 19.83
CA ILE A 301 6.01 -9.69 20.28
C ILE A 301 4.51 -9.93 20.39
N GLU A 302 3.91 -9.53 21.50
CA GLU A 302 2.46 -9.55 21.70
C GLU A 302 1.85 -8.17 21.45
N HIS A 303 0.73 -8.15 20.75
CA HIS A 303 0.00 -6.99 20.22
C HIS A 303 -1.49 -7.06 20.62
N HIS A 304 -2.19 -5.94 20.70
CA HIS A 304 -3.67 -5.84 20.77
C HIS A 304 -4.26 -4.96 19.64
N ILE A 305 -4.25 -5.47 18.42
CA ILE A 305 -4.72 -4.75 17.24
C ILE A 305 -6.24 -4.88 17.14
N ASP A 306 -6.94 -3.77 16.89
CA ASP A 306 -8.40 -3.71 16.73
C ASP A 306 -9.19 -4.39 17.87
N GLY A 307 -8.65 -4.32 19.09
CA GLY A 307 -9.27 -4.92 20.28
C GLY A 307 -9.06 -6.43 20.43
N THR A 308 -8.21 -7.04 19.60
CA THR A 308 -7.88 -8.47 19.60
C THR A 308 -6.41 -8.69 19.96
N THR A 309 -6.12 -9.59 20.91
CA THR A 309 -4.74 -9.97 21.26
C THR A 309 -4.17 -10.99 20.27
N LEU A 310 -2.97 -10.74 19.75
CA LEU A 310 -2.21 -11.68 18.91
C LEU A 310 -0.71 -11.50 19.13
N ALA A 311 0.12 -12.46 18.69
CA ALA A 311 1.56 -12.33 18.70
C ALA A 311 2.19 -12.52 17.31
N THR A 312 3.32 -11.89 17.06
CA THR A 312 4.17 -12.16 15.88
C THR A 312 5.51 -12.73 16.30
N ALA A 313 6.02 -13.70 15.54
CA ALA A 313 7.32 -14.34 15.80
C ALA A 313 8.30 -14.13 14.63
N TYR A 314 9.57 -13.91 14.96
CA TYR A 314 10.66 -13.62 14.03
C TYR A 314 11.81 -14.58 14.33
N ILE A 315 12.19 -15.42 13.38
CA ILE A 315 13.06 -16.57 13.61
C ILE A 315 14.27 -16.58 12.66
N HIS A 316 15.35 -17.27 13.09
CA HIS A 316 16.64 -17.51 12.41
C HIS A 316 17.73 -16.44 12.58
N MET A 317 17.53 -15.47 13.47
CA MET A 317 18.55 -14.45 13.81
C MET A 317 19.79 -15.10 14.43
N TRP A 318 20.98 -14.57 14.14
CA TRP A 318 22.16 -14.88 14.96
C TRP A 318 22.03 -14.24 16.35
N GLN A 319 22.72 -14.77 17.36
CA GLN A 319 22.68 -14.20 18.72
C GLN A 319 23.01 -12.70 18.73
N THR A 320 23.96 -12.26 17.89
CA THR A 320 24.38 -10.86 17.77
C THR A 320 23.39 -9.98 17.01
N GLY A 321 22.40 -10.56 16.33
CA GLY A 321 21.37 -9.86 15.57
C GLY A 321 20.03 -9.76 16.31
N ILE A 322 20.01 -9.91 17.64
CA ILE A 322 18.83 -9.69 18.48
C ILE A 322 19.03 -8.36 19.22
N HIS A 323 18.21 -7.36 18.94
CA HIS A 323 18.38 -5.99 19.44
C HIS A 323 17.39 -5.59 20.54
N VAL A 324 16.58 -6.54 21.02
CA VAL A 324 15.53 -6.32 22.01
C VAL A 324 15.56 -7.34 23.14
N THR A 325 14.90 -7.03 24.25
CA THR A 325 14.82 -7.89 25.45
C THR A 325 13.37 -8.14 25.89
N PRO A 326 13.06 -9.27 26.58
CA PRO A 326 11.70 -9.50 27.09
C PRO A 326 11.22 -8.40 28.02
N GLY A 327 9.97 -7.98 27.88
CA GLY A 327 9.34 -6.85 28.56
C GLY A 327 9.51 -5.51 27.85
N GLN A 328 10.36 -5.43 26.83
CA GLN A 328 10.55 -4.20 26.04
C GLN A 328 9.33 -3.91 25.18
N LYS A 329 8.83 -2.66 25.24
CA LYS A 329 7.81 -2.18 24.31
C LYS A 329 8.47 -1.81 22.98
N VAL A 330 7.81 -2.16 21.88
CA VAL A 330 8.26 -1.88 20.52
C VAL A 330 7.13 -1.24 19.72
N THR A 331 7.49 -0.46 18.71
CA THR A 331 6.54 0.20 17.80
C THR A 331 6.58 -0.43 16.41
N ALA A 332 5.47 -0.38 15.67
CA ALA A 332 5.39 -0.85 14.29
C ALA A 332 6.50 -0.20 13.44
N GLY A 333 7.30 -1.01 12.75
CA GLY A 333 8.43 -0.53 11.95
C GLY A 333 9.66 -0.19 12.77
N GLN A 334 9.76 -0.60 14.04
CA GLN A 334 10.99 -0.51 14.82
C GLN A 334 11.95 -1.66 14.48
N HIS A 335 13.23 -1.36 14.30
CA HIS A 335 14.28 -2.38 14.08
C HIS A 335 14.48 -3.20 15.36
N ILE A 336 14.23 -4.51 15.29
CA ILE A 336 14.25 -5.42 16.44
C ILE A 336 15.31 -6.51 16.35
N GLY A 337 15.80 -6.80 15.14
CA GLY A 337 16.83 -7.80 14.90
C GLY A 337 17.32 -7.79 13.46
N ASP A 338 18.20 -8.73 13.10
CA ASP A 338 18.80 -8.82 11.77
C ASP A 338 18.62 -10.23 11.17
N VAL A 339 18.29 -10.29 9.88
CA VAL A 339 18.16 -11.56 9.13
C VAL A 339 19.43 -12.39 9.31
N GLY A 340 19.24 -13.62 9.76
CA GLY A 340 20.31 -14.59 9.97
C GLY A 340 20.06 -15.89 9.24
N SER A 341 20.81 -16.92 9.60
CA SER A 341 20.66 -18.28 9.09
C SER A 341 20.92 -19.31 10.20
N SER A 342 20.56 -18.97 11.45
CA SER A 342 20.84 -19.79 12.63
C SER A 342 19.78 -20.87 12.85
N GLY A 343 20.15 -21.93 13.59
CA GLY A 343 19.28 -23.07 13.85
C GLY A 343 18.97 -23.87 12.58
N HIS A 344 17.72 -24.30 12.45
CA HIS A 344 17.24 -25.11 11.32
C HIS A 344 16.91 -24.25 10.09
N SER A 345 17.95 -23.78 9.40
CA SER A 345 17.82 -22.96 8.19
C SER A 345 18.72 -23.47 7.06
N THR A 346 18.22 -23.40 5.82
CA THR A 346 18.96 -23.79 4.60
C THR A 346 19.70 -22.62 3.94
N GLY A 347 19.48 -21.38 4.41
CA GLY A 347 20.12 -20.17 3.93
C GLY A 347 19.49 -18.90 4.56
N PRO A 348 20.07 -17.71 4.38
CA PRO A 348 19.58 -16.50 5.03
C PRO A 348 18.13 -16.14 4.67
N HIS A 349 17.25 -16.07 5.68
CA HIS A 349 15.86 -15.67 5.55
C HIS A 349 15.27 -15.27 6.91
N LEU A 350 14.16 -14.52 6.88
CA LEU A 350 13.25 -14.38 8.02
C LEU A 350 12.16 -15.44 7.92
N HIS A 351 12.00 -16.24 8.96
CA HIS A 351 10.78 -17.01 9.16
C HIS A 351 9.85 -16.21 10.07
N PHE A 352 8.67 -15.85 9.54
CA PHE A 352 7.71 -14.96 10.19
C PHE A 352 6.40 -15.69 10.48
N GLU A 353 5.89 -15.58 11.71
CA GLU A 353 4.62 -16.20 12.13
C GLU A 353 3.65 -15.17 12.71
N VAL A 354 2.35 -15.44 12.61
CA VAL A 354 1.24 -14.71 13.26
C VAL A 354 0.45 -15.69 14.12
N ARG A 355 0.23 -15.38 15.40
CA ARG A 355 -0.37 -16.27 16.42
C ARG A 355 -1.57 -15.60 17.10
N PRO A 356 -2.82 -15.88 16.69
CA PRO A 356 -4.01 -15.33 17.33
C PRO A 356 -4.17 -15.84 18.76
N GLY A 357 -4.39 -14.95 19.73
CA GLY A 357 -4.53 -15.32 21.15
C GLY A 357 -3.25 -15.15 21.98
N GLY A 358 -2.13 -14.77 21.35
CA GLY A 358 -0.91 -14.34 22.05
C GLY A 358 0.28 -15.28 21.88
N THR A 359 1.30 -15.07 22.72
CA THR A 359 2.64 -15.66 22.57
C THR A 359 2.67 -17.18 22.39
N ASP A 360 1.82 -17.90 23.12
CA ASP A 360 1.82 -19.37 23.19
C ASP A 360 0.77 -20.04 22.27
N SER A 361 0.06 -19.25 21.46
CA SER A 361 -0.98 -19.76 20.56
C SER A 361 -0.45 -20.37 19.27
N GLU A 362 -1.26 -21.19 18.61
CA GLU A 362 -0.94 -21.76 17.30
C GLU A 362 -0.83 -20.66 16.23
N ALA A 363 0.11 -20.84 15.30
CA ALA A 363 0.30 -19.90 14.20
C ALA A 363 -0.73 -20.12 13.08
N ILE A 364 -1.19 -19.02 12.50
CA ILE A 364 -1.98 -18.99 11.26
C ILE A 364 -1.09 -18.56 10.10
N ASP A 365 -1.62 -18.63 8.87
CA ASP A 365 -0.95 -18.03 7.72
C ASP A 365 -0.77 -16.51 7.90
N PRO A 366 0.47 -16.00 7.92
CA PRO A 366 0.73 -14.57 8.02
C PRO A 366 0.29 -13.75 6.81
N ALA A 367 0.19 -14.33 5.61
CA ALA A 367 -0.05 -13.57 4.39
C ALA A 367 -1.44 -12.89 4.36
N PRO A 368 -2.57 -13.57 4.65
CA PRO A 368 -3.88 -12.94 4.76
C PRO A 368 -3.93 -11.83 5.81
N TRP A 369 -3.26 -12.05 6.95
CA TRP A 369 -3.21 -11.07 8.02
C TRP A 369 -2.43 -9.81 7.59
N LEU A 370 -1.27 -9.97 6.96
CA LEU A 370 -0.49 -8.85 6.42
C LEU A 370 -1.25 -8.10 5.32
N ASN A 371 -1.94 -8.81 4.42
CA ASN A 371 -2.73 -8.21 3.34
C ASN A 371 -3.96 -7.45 3.87
N GLN A 372 -4.70 -8.04 4.82
CA GLN A 372 -5.85 -7.40 5.45
C GLN A 372 -5.50 -6.07 6.12
N HIS A 373 -4.30 -5.98 6.68
CA HIS A 373 -3.79 -4.76 7.30
C HIS A 373 -2.97 -3.87 6.35
N HIS A 374 -3.02 -4.14 5.03
CA HIS A 374 -2.31 -3.37 3.99
C HIS A 374 -0.79 -3.27 4.19
N ALA A 375 -0.21 -4.26 4.86
CA ALA A 375 1.22 -4.33 5.14
C ALA A 375 2.00 -5.05 4.02
N ALA A 376 1.32 -5.81 3.17
CA ALA A 376 1.89 -6.48 2.01
C ALA A 376 0.82 -6.80 0.97
N ASP A 377 1.27 -7.19 -0.23
CA ASP A 377 0.48 -7.91 -1.23
C ASP A 377 1.06 -9.33 -1.39
N LEU A 378 1.09 -10.10 -0.30
CA LEU A 378 1.66 -11.44 -0.29
C LEU A 378 0.69 -12.46 -0.89
N PRO A 379 1.18 -13.46 -1.63
CA PRO A 379 0.41 -14.65 -1.95
C PRO A 379 -0.06 -15.34 -0.68
N GLU A 380 -1.37 -15.39 -0.46
CA GLU A 380 -2.00 -16.09 0.65
C GLU A 380 -1.84 -17.60 0.47
N ALA A 381 -1.39 -18.29 1.52
CA ALA A 381 -1.33 -19.74 1.53
C ALA A 381 -2.75 -20.28 1.56
N THR A 382 -3.09 -21.08 0.56
CA THR A 382 -4.37 -21.80 0.52
C THR A 382 -4.38 -22.89 1.59
N GLY A 383 -4.73 -22.53 2.82
CA GLY A 383 -4.75 -23.40 3.99
C GLY A 383 -5.71 -22.89 5.05
N GLY A 384 -6.99 -23.21 4.87
CA GLY A 384 -8.08 -22.62 5.65
C GLY A 384 -8.22 -23.10 7.09
N THR A 385 -8.86 -22.24 7.87
CA THR A 385 -9.88 -22.61 8.86
C THR A 385 -10.91 -21.49 8.94
N ASP A 386 -11.86 -21.47 8.00
CA ASP A 386 -13.10 -20.71 8.21
C ASP A 386 -13.97 -21.51 9.18
N SER A 387 -14.03 -21.07 10.43
CA SER A 387 -15.12 -21.43 11.32
C SER A 387 -16.32 -20.50 11.11
N HIS A 388 -16.76 -20.35 9.86
CA HIS A 388 -18.14 -19.98 9.55
C HIS A 388 -18.69 -21.02 8.58
N GLY A 389 -19.42 -21.97 9.17
CA GLY A 389 -19.80 -23.23 8.56
C GLY A 389 -20.46 -23.11 7.18
N CYS A 390 -20.13 -24.10 6.35
CA CYS A 390 -20.76 -24.49 5.10
C CYS A 390 -21.98 -23.66 4.64
N SER A 391 -21.81 -22.95 3.52
CA SER A 391 -22.83 -22.96 2.48
C SER A 391 -22.20 -23.43 1.19
N THR A 392 -22.43 -24.70 0.86
CA THR A 392 -22.25 -25.22 -0.48
C THR A 392 -23.34 -24.63 -1.38
N SER A 393 -22.96 -24.25 -2.61
CA SER A 393 -23.83 -23.80 -3.71
C SER A 393 -24.29 -22.34 -3.72
N THR A 394 -23.48 -21.47 -4.33
CA THR A 394 -24.05 -20.56 -5.34
C THR A 394 -23.34 -20.84 -6.66
N THR A 395 -24.10 -21.28 -7.66
CA THR A 395 -23.63 -21.42 -9.04
C THR A 395 -23.30 -20.03 -9.56
N ALA A 396 -22.11 -19.82 -10.11
CA ALA A 396 -21.79 -18.60 -10.83
C ALA A 396 -22.87 -18.35 -11.89
N GLY A 397 -23.60 -17.23 -11.77
CA GLY A 397 -24.72 -16.91 -12.65
C GLY A 397 -24.28 -16.70 -14.11
N ASP A 398 -25.24 -16.76 -15.03
CA ASP A 398 -24.98 -16.51 -16.46
C ASP A 398 -24.45 -15.08 -16.68
N PRO A 399 -23.41 -14.88 -17.50
CA PRO A 399 -22.93 -13.55 -17.84
C PRO A 399 -23.91 -12.83 -18.75
N ALA A 400 -23.97 -11.50 -18.63
CA ALA A 400 -24.72 -10.67 -19.55
C ALA A 400 -23.98 -10.59 -20.91
N ALA A 401 -24.74 -10.51 -22.01
CA ALA A 401 -24.16 -10.27 -23.34
C ALA A 401 -23.50 -8.88 -23.42
N PHE A 402 -22.48 -8.75 -24.26
CA PHE A 402 -21.81 -7.45 -24.48
C PHE A 402 -22.84 -6.37 -24.86
N PRO A 403 -22.90 -5.23 -24.15
CA PRO A 403 -24.04 -4.30 -24.18
C PRO A 403 -24.16 -3.47 -25.47
N GLY A 404 -23.38 -3.78 -26.51
CA GLY A 404 -23.37 -3.09 -27.81
C GLY A 404 -22.25 -2.06 -27.96
N GLY A 405 -22.12 -1.48 -29.15
CA GLY A 405 -20.98 -0.62 -29.53
C GLY A 405 -19.89 -1.37 -30.29
N ASN A 406 -18.76 -0.71 -30.56
CA ASN A 406 -17.63 -1.35 -31.24
C ASN A 406 -16.85 -2.23 -30.24
N PRO A 407 -16.91 -3.58 -30.34
CA PRO A 407 -16.22 -4.47 -29.41
C PRO A 407 -14.69 -4.39 -29.51
N ASP A 408 -14.17 -3.95 -30.66
CA ASP A 408 -12.73 -3.84 -30.93
C ASP A 408 -12.17 -2.47 -30.54
N LYS A 409 -12.99 -1.56 -30.01
CA LYS A 409 -12.52 -0.28 -29.49
C LYS A 409 -11.54 -0.54 -28.35
N LEU A 410 -10.36 0.07 -28.43
CA LEU A 410 -9.39 0.04 -27.35
C LEU A 410 -9.85 0.90 -26.16
N VAL A 411 -9.68 0.34 -24.97
CA VAL A 411 -9.91 0.95 -23.66
C VAL A 411 -8.70 0.67 -22.77
N ASP A 412 -8.53 1.43 -21.70
CA ASP A 412 -7.40 1.27 -20.81
C ASP A 412 -7.42 -0.11 -20.14
N ASP A 413 -6.26 -0.74 -20.07
CA ASP A 413 -6.07 -2.00 -19.37
C ASP A 413 -5.81 -1.74 -17.86
N PRO A 414 -6.75 -2.12 -16.97
CA PRO A 414 -6.58 -1.92 -15.54
C PRO A 414 -5.58 -2.89 -14.89
N THR A 415 -4.95 -3.78 -15.65
CA THR A 415 -4.03 -4.80 -15.12
C THR A 415 -2.55 -4.49 -15.34
N THR A 416 -2.16 -3.88 -16.47
CA THR A 416 -0.74 -3.76 -16.85
C THR A 416 -0.34 -2.41 -17.48
N GLY A 417 -1.24 -1.42 -17.56
CA GLY A 417 -0.90 -0.06 -18.01
C GLY A 417 -0.80 0.12 -19.53
N GLY A 418 -1.58 -0.63 -20.32
CA GLY A 418 -1.73 -0.46 -21.77
C GLY A 418 -3.19 -0.38 -22.23
N GLN A 419 -3.51 -0.95 -23.39
CA GLN A 419 -4.88 -0.97 -23.89
C GLN A 419 -5.38 -2.37 -24.25
N ILE A 420 -6.63 -2.65 -23.88
CA ILE A 420 -7.37 -3.86 -24.25
C ILE A 420 -8.62 -3.51 -25.06
N THR A 421 -9.15 -4.47 -25.81
CA THR A 421 -10.43 -4.30 -26.49
C THR A 421 -11.57 -4.16 -25.46
N ALA A 422 -12.59 -3.37 -25.79
CA ALA A 422 -13.78 -3.20 -24.96
C ALA A 422 -14.45 -4.56 -24.66
N ARG A 423 -14.39 -5.50 -25.61
CA ARG A 423 -14.82 -6.89 -25.38
C ARG A 423 -13.98 -7.57 -24.31
N MET A 424 -12.65 -7.51 -24.38
CA MET A 424 -11.80 -8.15 -23.37
C MET A 424 -12.01 -7.55 -21.97
N ALA A 425 -12.11 -6.22 -21.87
CA ALA A 425 -12.44 -5.55 -20.61
C ALA A 425 -13.78 -6.05 -20.02
N TYR A 426 -14.76 -6.27 -20.90
CA TYR A 426 -16.06 -6.79 -20.50
C TYR A 426 -16.02 -8.26 -20.07
N VAL A 427 -15.28 -9.12 -20.78
CA VAL A 427 -15.05 -10.51 -20.37
C VAL A 427 -14.41 -10.56 -18.99
N MET A 428 -13.36 -9.77 -18.76
CA MET A 428 -12.72 -9.66 -17.45
C MET A 428 -13.70 -9.22 -16.36
N ALA A 429 -14.55 -8.23 -16.61
CA ALA A 429 -15.54 -7.77 -15.63
C ALA A 429 -16.56 -8.87 -15.29
N GLN A 430 -17.09 -9.58 -16.30
CA GLN A 430 -18.05 -10.66 -16.09
C GLN A 430 -17.41 -11.86 -15.36
N THR A 431 -16.17 -12.22 -15.73
CA THR A 431 -15.46 -13.31 -15.07
C THR A 431 -15.07 -12.95 -13.63
N LYS A 432 -14.63 -11.71 -13.35
CA LYS A 432 -14.35 -11.26 -11.97
C LYS A 432 -15.61 -11.16 -11.11
N GLN A 433 -16.77 -10.88 -11.71
CA GLN A 433 -18.04 -10.93 -10.99
C GLN A 433 -18.42 -12.36 -10.59
N ALA A 434 -18.17 -13.33 -11.47
CA ALA A 434 -18.42 -14.76 -11.19
C ALA A 434 -17.35 -15.40 -10.29
N PHE A 435 -16.10 -14.95 -10.43
CA PHE A 435 -14.90 -15.50 -9.79
C PHE A 435 -13.98 -14.36 -9.34
N PRO A 436 -14.29 -13.73 -8.19
CA PRO A 436 -13.58 -12.55 -7.70
C PRO A 436 -12.10 -12.82 -7.41
N ASP A 437 -11.76 -14.06 -7.05
CA ASP A 437 -10.40 -14.47 -6.62
C ASP A 437 -9.46 -14.77 -7.80
N THR A 438 -9.77 -14.27 -8.99
CA THR A 438 -8.94 -14.44 -10.20
C THR A 438 -7.97 -13.27 -10.38
N SER A 439 -6.70 -13.58 -10.63
CA SER A 439 -5.66 -12.58 -10.94
C SER A 439 -5.45 -12.48 -12.44
N TRP A 440 -5.31 -11.28 -12.99
CA TRP A 440 -5.32 -11.03 -14.44
C TRP A 440 -4.11 -10.22 -14.90
N SER A 441 -3.57 -10.58 -16.07
CA SER A 441 -2.56 -9.80 -16.80
C SER A 441 -2.90 -9.80 -18.28
N CYS A 442 -3.19 -8.63 -18.85
CA CYS A 442 -3.77 -8.53 -20.18
C CYS A 442 -2.84 -7.96 -21.24
N TYR A 443 -2.61 -6.64 -21.24
CA TYR A 443 -1.74 -6.04 -22.24
C TYR A 443 -0.28 -6.40 -22.00
N SER A 444 0.44 -6.73 -23.07
CA SER A 444 1.87 -6.99 -23.00
C SER A 444 2.50 -6.68 -24.35
N PRO A 445 3.43 -5.71 -24.45
CA PRO A 445 4.08 -5.38 -25.70
C PRO A 445 5.02 -6.53 -26.11
N ARG A 446 4.80 -7.08 -27.31
CA ARG A 446 5.57 -8.23 -27.84
C ARG A 446 5.91 -8.03 -29.32
N THR A 447 6.88 -7.16 -29.58
CA THR A 447 7.32 -6.76 -30.93
C THR A 447 7.72 -7.97 -31.79
N GLY A 448 7.20 -8.06 -33.01
CA GLY A 448 7.55 -9.14 -33.96
C GLY A 448 6.91 -10.50 -33.68
N THR A 449 5.95 -10.57 -32.75
CA THR A 449 5.23 -11.79 -32.40
C THR A 449 3.82 -11.83 -33.01
N LYS A 450 3.23 -13.02 -33.13
CA LYS A 450 1.81 -13.23 -33.50
C LYS A 450 0.90 -13.25 -32.27
N SER A 451 1.32 -12.63 -31.18
CA SER A 451 0.58 -12.65 -29.92
C SER A 451 -0.62 -11.70 -29.99
N GLU A 452 -1.70 -12.07 -29.31
CA GLU A 452 -2.91 -11.24 -29.20
C GLU A 452 -2.85 -10.26 -28.00
N HIS A 453 -1.85 -10.40 -27.11
CA HIS A 453 -1.64 -9.47 -25.98
C HIS A 453 -1.34 -8.03 -26.44
N PRO A 454 -0.48 -7.76 -27.44
CA PRO A 454 -0.26 -6.40 -27.95
C PRO A 454 -1.48 -5.81 -28.67
N LEU A 455 -2.40 -6.67 -29.14
CA LEU A 455 -3.65 -6.25 -29.78
C LEU A 455 -4.77 -5.97 -28.75
N GLY A 456 -4.50 -6.22 -27.47
CA GLY A 456 -5.50 -6.04 -26.41
C GLY A 456 -6.60 -7.10 -26.42
N ARG A 457 -6.38 -8.22 -27.10
CA ARG A 457 -7.38 -9.29 -27.29
C ARG A 457 -7.12 -10.52 -26.42
N ALA A 458 -6.07 -10.52 -25.61
CA ALA A 458 -5.71 -11.62 -24.73
C ALA A 458 -5.49 -11.20 -23.28
N CYS A 459 -5.78 -12.11 -22.36
CA CYS A 459 -5.41 -12.03 -20.96
C CYS A 459 -4.99 -13.39 -20.43
N ASP A 460 -4.01 -13.38 -19.53
CA ASP A 460 -3.57 -14.53 -18.74
C ASP A 460 -4.14 -14.41 -17.32
N ILE A 461 -4.68 -15.51 -16.82
CA ILE A 461 -5.37 -15.59 -15.53
C ILE A 461 -4.70 -16.63 -14.65
N THR A 462 -4.37 -16.25 -13.42
CA THR A 462 -3.88 -17.17 -12.40
C THR A 462 -4.88 -17.31 -11.26
N PHE A 463 -4.81 -18.45 -10.58
CA PHE A 463 -5.75 -18.86 -9.54
C PHE A 463 -5.05 -18.88 -8.17
N GLY A 464 -4.34 -17.79 -7.85
CA GLY A 464 -3.47 -17.68 -6.67
C GLY A 464 -2.11 -18.38 -6.81
N ASN A 465 -1.84 -19.02 -7.94
CA ASN A 465 -0.54 -19.62 -8.24
C ASN A 465 0.36 -18.63 -9.01
N PRO A 466 1.69 -18.65 -8.79
CA PRO A 466 2.61 -17.78 -9.53
C PRO A 466 2.89 -18.33 -10.94
N ILE A 467 3.13 -17.42 -11.89
CA ILE A 467 3.67 -17.76 -13.22
C ILE A 467 5.03 -18.47 -13.05
N GLY A 468 5.26 -19.50 -13.84
CA GLY A 468 6.41 -20.39 -13.80
C GLY A 468 6.22 -21.63 -12.92
N LYS A 469 5.10 -21.76 -12.19
CA LYS A 469 4.81 -22.93 -11.34
C LYS A 469 3.44 -23.53 -11.63
N ARG A 470 3.38 -24.87 -11.66
CA ARG A 470 2.12 -25.60 -11.79
C ARG A 470 1.19 -25.29 -10.59
N PRO A 471 -0.12 -25.13 -10.82
CA PRO A 471 -1.09 -24.90 -9.76
C PRO A 471 -1.19 -26.12 -8.84
N THR A 472 -1.51 -25.88 -7.58
CA THR A 472 -1.92 -26.96 -6.66
C THR A 472 -3.22 -27.60 -7.15
N PRO A 473 -3.62 -28.79 -6.65
CA PRO A 473 -4.88 -29.42 -7.05
C PRO A 473 -6.12 -28.52 -6.86
N ALA A 474 -6.14 -27.69 -5.81
CA ALA A 474 -7.25 -26.75 -5.56
C ALA A 474 -7.26 -25.61 -6.58
N GLN A 475 -6.09 -25.01 -6.84
CA GLN A 475 -5.94 -23.95 -7.86
C GLN A 475 -6.19 -24.48 -9.27
N LEU A 476 -5.82 -25.73 -9.53
CA LEU A 476 -6.12 -26.44 -10.76
C LEU A 476 -7.63 -26.67 -10.91
N ALA A 477 -8.32 -27.06 -9.84
CA ALA A 477 -9.77 -27.21 -9.82
C ALA A 477 -10.49 -25.87 -10.02
N ALA A 478 -10.09 -24.82 -9.31
CA ALA A 478 -10.59 -23.46 -9.52
C ALA A 478 -10.33 -22.99 -10.96
N GLY A 479 -9.12 -23.24 -11.47
CA GLY A 479 -8.79 -22.95 -12.86
C GLY A 479 -9.68 -23.67 -13.86
N TRP A 480 -10.00 -24.95 -13.61
CA TRP A 480 -10.97 -25.68 -14.42
C TRP A 480 -12.39 -25.16 -14.27
N GLU A 481 -12.81 -24.71 -13.09
CA GLU A 481 -14.13 -24.10 -12.88
C GLU A 481 -14.28 -22.81 -13.71
N VAL A 482 -13.32 -21.89 -13.60
CA VAL A 482 -13.29 -20.66 -14.40
C VAL A 482 -13.19 -20.99 -15.90
N THR A 483 -12.29 -21.89 -16.28
CA THR A 483 -12.07 -22.28 -17.68
C THR A 483 -13.35 -22.86 -18.30
N ASN A 484 -14.04 -23.75 -17.58
CA ASN A 484 -15.27 -24.38 -18.06
C ASN A 484 -16.42 -23.36 -18.10
N TRP A 485 -16.56 -22.51 -17.08
CA TRP A 485 -17.58 -21.46 -17.11
C TRP A 485 -17.37 -20.49 -18.27
N VAL A 486 -16.13 -20.05 -18.53
CA VAL A 486 -15.84 -19.18 -19.68
C VAL A 486 -16.10 -19.90 -21.00
N LYS A 487 -15.75 -21.19 -21.10
CA LYS A 487 -16.01 -22.02 -22.29
C LYS A 487 -17.51 -22.15 -22.56
N ASP A 488 -18.30 -22.47 -21.54
CA ASP A 488 -19.74 -22.70 -21.66
C ASP A 488 -20.48 -21.40 -22.05
N HIS A 489 -19.94 -20.25 -21.65
CA HIS A 489 -20.47 -18.93 -21.98
C HIS A 489 -19.74 -18.23 -23.14
N ALA A 490 -18.84 -18.92 -23.85
CA ALA A 490 -17.94 -18.30 -24.83
C ALA A 490 -18.68 -17.56 -25.95
N LYS A 491 -19.86 -18.05 -26.36
CA LYS A 491 -20.72 -17.36 -27.35
C LYS A 491 -21.21 -16.01 -26.85
N THR A 492 -21.70 -15.96 -25.61
CA THR A 492 -22.22 -14.75 -24.96
C THR A 492 -21.12 -13.74 -24.68
N LEU A 493 -19.97 -14.22 -24.21
CA LEU A 493 -18.80 -13.42 -23.87
C LEU A 493 -17.99 -12.96 -25.10
N GLY A 494 -18.13 -13.65 -26.23
CA GLY A 494 -17.33 -13.42 -27.43
C GLY A 494 -15.90 -13.95 -27.33
N VAL A 495 -15.68 -15.02 -26.57
CA VAL A 495 -14.39 -15.71 -26.43
C VAL A 495 -14.14 -16.59 -27.66
N GLN A 496 -12.94 -16.49 -28.24
CA GLN A 496 -12.54 -17.26 -29.42
C GLN A 496 -11.86 -18.58 -29.04
N TYR A 497 -10.86 -18.52 -28.16
CA TYR A 497 -10.13 -19.69 -27.71
C TYR A 497 -9.60 -19.52 -26.29
N LEU A 498 -9.37 -20.68 -25.66
CA LEU A 498 -8.81 -20.82 -24.31
C LEU A 498 -7.62 -21.76 -24.38
N ILE A 499 -6.56 -21.47 -23.60
CA ILE A 499 -5.43 -22.39 -23.41
C ILE A 499 -5.25 -22.61 -21.91
N TRP A 500 -5.30 -23.86 -21.47
CA TRP A 500 -5.09 -24.23 -20.08
C TRP A 500 -4.52 -25.64 -19.99
N GLN A 501 -3.57 -25.84 -19.08
CA GLN A 501 -2.97 -27.15 -18.78
C GLN A 501 -2.43 -27.89 -20.02
N GLY A 502 -1.74 -27.18 -20.91
CA GLY A 502 -1.18 -27.78 -22.13
C GLY A 502 -2.24 -28.16 -23.17
N THR A 503 -3.47 -27.67 -23.03
CA THR A 503 -4.56 -27.92 -23.97
C THR A 503 -5.15 -26.62 -24.48
N ILE A 504 -5.66 -26.66 -25.71
CA ILE A 504 -6.32 -25.54 -26.37
C ILE A 504 -7.73 -25.96 -26.81
N TRP A 505 -8.71 -25.12 -26.48
CA TRP A 505 -10.06 -25.19 -26.99
C TRP A 505 -10.36 -23.94 -27.82
N ASN A 506 -11.10 -24.09 -28.92
CA ASN A 506 -11.48 -22.98 -29.78
C ASN A 506 -12.94 -23.16 -30.19
N ILE A 507 -13.73 -22.09 -30.07
CA ILE A 507 -15.17 -22.09 -30.29
C ILE A 507 -15.56 -22.48 -31.72
N ASP A 508 -14.74 -22.14 -32.72
CA ASP A 508 -15.01 -22.48 -34.12
C ASP A 508 -14.72 -23.97 -34.40
N ARG A 509 -14.09 -24.67 -33.46
CA ARG A 509 -13.81 -26.10 -33.50
C ARG A 509 -14.30 -26.80 -32.22
N ASP A 510 -15.39 -26.33 -31.64
CA ASP A 510 -15.92 -26.83 -30.36
C ASP A 510 -16.26 -28.33 -30.41
N ALA A 511 -16.72 -28.84 -31.56
CA ALA A 511 -17.02 -30.26 -31.77
C ALA A 511 -15.81 -31.20 -31.57
N GLU A 512 -14.59 -30.68 -31.65
CA GLU A 512 -13.37 -31.44 -31.41
C GLU A 512 -12.92 -31.41 -29.94
N GLY A 513 -13.56 -30.60 -29.09
CA GLY A 513 -13.21 -30.46 -27.67
C GLY A 513 -11.81 -29.86 -27.43
N TRP A 514 -11.23 -30.21 -26.28
CA TRP A 514 -9.86 -29.83 -25.90
C TRP A 514 -8.84 -30.64 -26.69
N ARG A 515 -7.83 -29.96 -27.25
CA ARG A 515 -6.73 -30.58 -28.00
C ARG A 515 -5.39 -30.25 -27.38
N PRO A 516 -4.33 -31.06 -27.59
CA PRO A 516 -2.99 -30.67 -27.18
C PRO A 516 -2.59 -29.32 -27.76
N TYR A 517 -2.08 -28.43 -26.91
CA TYR A 517 -1.50 -27.16 -27.33
C TYR A 517 -0.06 -27.37 -27.80
N ASN A 518 0.27 -26.83 -28.97
CA ASN A 518 1.57 -27.03 -29.61
C ASN A 518 2.49 -25.81 -29.50
N GLY A 519 2.19 -24.86 -28.60
CA GLY A 519 3.00 -23.66 -28.39
C GLY A 519 2.73 -22.52 -29.38
N GLY A 520 1.77 -22.69 -30.31
CA GLY A 520 1.40 -21.64 -31.28
C GLY A 520 2.54 -21.23 -32.24
N GLY A 521 3.63 -22.00 -32.28
CA GLY A 521 4.85 -21.67 -33.02
C GLY A 521 5.73 -20.59 -32.39
N MET A 522 5.45 -20.18 -31.14
CA MET A 522 6.17 -19.13 -30.41
C MET A 522 6.73 -19.60 -29.06
N HIS A 523 6.03 -20.55 -28.43
CA HIS A 523 6.35 -21.02 -27.09
C HIS A 523 6.75 -22.50 -27.11
N ASP A 524 7.59 -22.92 -26.17
CA ASP A 524 7.83 -24.34 -25.91
C ASP A 524 6.60 -24.91 -25.18
N PRO A 525 5.81 -25.81 -25.80
CA PRO A 525 4.61 -26.37 -25.16
C PRO A 525 4.92 -27.31 -24.00
N THR A 526 6.18 -27.72 -23.82
CA THR A 526 6.60 -28.60 -22.72
C THR A 526 7.00 -27.84 -21.45
N ASP A 527 7.32 -26.56 -21.60
CA ASP A 527 7.60 -25.66 -20.49
C ASP A 527 6.33 -25.32 -19.69
N ILE A 528 6.48 -24.99 -18.41
CA ILE A 528 5.36 -24.69 -17.52
C ILE A 528 4.58 -23.48 -18.03
N THR A 529 5.25 -22.36 -18.28
CA THR A 529 4.61 -21.14 -18.77
C THR A 529 4.35 -21.24 -20.27
N GLY A 530 5.31 -21.72 -21.05
CA GLY A 530 5.12 -21.91 -22.50
C GLY A 530 3.94 -22.83 -22.86
N GLY A 531 3.70 -23.86 -22.04
CA GLY A 531 2.57 -24.79 -22.15
C GLY A 531 1.29 -24.35 -21.43
N HIS A 532 1.27 -23.19 -20.77
CA HIS A 532 0.12 -22.67 -20.03
C HIS A 532 -0.36 -23.64 -18.93
N TYR A 533 0.61 -24.26 -18.25
CA TYR A 533 0.33 -25.13 -17.10
C TYR A 533 0.16 -24.35 -15.80
N ASP A 534 0.36 -23.04 -15.81
CA ASP A 534 0.37 -22.11 -14.67
C ASP A 534 -0.59 -20.93 -14.83
N HIS A 535 -1.08 -20.63 -16.03
CA HIS A 535 -2.18 -19.67 -16.22
C HIS A 535 -3.18 -20.13 -17.29
N LEU A 536 -4.44 -19.75 -17.12
CA LEU A 536 -5.45 -19.79 -18.19
C LEU A 536 -5.21 -18.61 -19.12
N HIS A 537 -5.02 -18.86 -20.40
CA HIS A 537 -5.02 -17.83 -21.42
C HIS A 537 -6.37 -17.74 -22.12
N ILE A 538 -6.93 -16.53 -22.17
CA ILE A 538 -8.17 -16.23 -22.88
C ILE A 538 -7.86 -15.33 -24.07
N THR A 539 -8.45 -15.63 -25.23
CA THR A 539 -8.50 -14.70 -26.36
C THR A 539 -9.93 -14.46 -26.82
N VAL A 540 -10.30 -13.20 -27.08
CA VAL A 540 -11.63 -12.80 -27.60
C VAL A 540 -11.65 -12.68 -29.11
N LYS A 541 -12.82 -12.88 -29.74
CA LYS A 541 -13.01 -12.69 -31.20
C LYS A 541 -12.78 -11.23 -31.60
N GLU A 542 -12.42 -11.03 -32.86
CA GLU A 542 -12.45 -9.73 -33.54
C GLU A 542 -13.82 -9.51 -34.18
N GLY A 543 -14.30 -8.27 -34.24
CA GLY A 543 -15.54 -7.91 -34.94
C GLY A 543 -16.81 -8.28 -34.17
N ALA A 544 -17.98 -7.95 -34.72
CA ALA A 544 -19.26 -8.25 -34.07
C ALA A 544 -19.53 -9.76 -33.94
N LEU A 545 -20.28 -10.16 -32.90
CA LEU A 545 -20.75 -11.53 -32.76
C LEU A 545 -21.87 -11.77 -33.79
N SER A 546 -21.68 -12.69 -34.73
CA SER A 546 -22.65 -13.07 -35.76
C SER A 546 -23.53 -14.23 -35.33
#